data_AF-A0A363TW84-F1
#
_entry.id   AF-A0A363TW84-F1
#
_cell.length_a   1.000
_cell.length_b   1.000
_cell.length_c   1.000
_cell.angle_alpha   90.00
_cell.angle_beta   90.00
_cell.angle_gamma   90.00
#
_symmetry.space_group_name_H-M   'P 1'
#
loop_
_entity.id
_entity.type
_entity.pdbx_description
1 polymer ?
#
loop_
_entity_poly.entity_id
_entity_poly.type
_entity_poly.pdbx_seq_one_letter_code
_entity_poly.pdbx_strand_id
1 'polypeptide(L)'
;MAEPSSRYNPLQRFTSPKRPRDPAALIWNKNQGGIQMPTNRRRWFWTLGLVAAAIGAFGVAGCGRFGCRHGHDPAQRADWIAKKIASELDLNDAQKAKLDLVKQEFLAQREKGKQEREEAFQTILAQIRSKQLDTEKLQALIDRRHKRMEEIAPSVLKKIADFHASLSDEQKEKAAKKFEKFHSYWR
;
A
#
# COMPACT_ATOMS: atom_id res chain seq x y z
N MET A 1 13.82 -36.62 -63.93
CA MET A 1 14.57 -37.43 -62.94
C MET A 1 14.18 -36.94 -61.55
N ALA A 2 13.90 -37.90 -60.66
CA ALA A 2 13.26 -37.74 -59.37
C ALA A 2 14.23 -37.37 -58.22
N GLU A 3 13.66 -36.66 -57.24
CA GLU A 3 13.93 -36.42 -55.79
C GLU A 3 14.99 -37.26 -55.02
N PRO A 4 15.50 -36.87 -53.79
CA PRO A 4 14.65 -36.40 -52.68
C PRO A 4 15.21 -35.47 -51.57
N SER A 5 14.24 -34.82 -50.91
CA SER A 5 14.08 -34.53 -49.46
C SER A 5 15.28 -34.15 -48.57
N SER A 6 15.17 -32.99 -47.89
CA SER A 6 15.69 -32.85 -46.52
C SER A 6 14.74 -32.03 -45.66
N ARG A 7 14.50 -32.53 -44.45
CA ARG A 7 13.38 -32.29 -43.55
C ARG A 7 13.56 -31.01 -42.73
N TYR A 8 12.48 -30.27 -42.50
CA TYR A 8 12.38 -29.29 -41.43
C TYR A 8 12.46 -30.01 -40.07
N ASN A 9 13.31 -29.54 -39.15
CA ASN A 9 13.44 -30.08 -37.79
C ASN A 9 13.15 -28.97 -36.75
N PRO A 10 12.00 -28.99 -36.04
CA PRO A 10 11.60 -27.89 -35.18
C PRO A 10 11.90 -28.17 -33.70
N LEU A 11 13.16 -28.34 -33.29
CA LEU A 11 13.54 -28.43 -31.86
C LEU A 11 14.96 -27.93 -31.57
N GLN A 12 15.21 -26.63 -31.76
CA GLN A 12 16.31 -25.96 -31.04
C GLN A 12 15.73 -24.89 -30.13
N ARG A 13 15.59 -25.26 -28.85
CA ARG A 13 15.30 -24.34 -27.75
C ARG A 13 16.46 -23.36 -27.65
N PHE A 14 16.17 -22.07 -27.78
CA PHE A 14 17.11 -21.01 -27.41
C PHE A 14 17.47 -21.15 -25.92
N THR A 15 18.68 -21.62 -25.64
CA THR A 15 19.26 -21.56 -24.31
C THR A 15 19.95 -20.21 -24.15
N SER A 16 19.41 -19.36 -23.26
CA SER A 16 20.01 -18.06 -22.95
C SER A 16 21.41 -18.23 -22.32
N PRO A 17 22.43 -17.43 -22.69
CA PRO A 17 23.74 -17.49 -22.05
C PRO A 17 23.65 -17.02 -20.59
N LYS A 18 24.26 -17.77 -19.66
CA LYS A 18 24.45 -17.36 -18.26
C LYS A 18 25.39 -16.14 -18.24
N ARG A 19 24.94 -15.00 -17.69
CA ARG A 19 25.81 -13.81 -17.52
C ARG A 19 26.87 -14.08 -16.44
N PRO A 20 28.16 -13.78 -16.68
CA PRO A 20 29.20 -13.85 -15.66
C PRO A 20 29.10 -12.70 -14.66
N ARG A 21 29.57 -12.97 -13.42
CA ARG A 21 29.67 -12.02 -12.30
C ARG A 21 31.10 -11.46 -12.25
N ASP A 22 31.31 -10.15 -12.44
CA ASP A 22 32.29 -9.35 -11.67
C ASP A 22 32.06 -7.81 -11.84
N PRO A 23 32.39 -6.94 -10.85
CA PRO A 23 31.63 -5.72 -10.52
C PRO A 23 32.35 -4.37 -10.78
N ALA A 24 33.05 -4.18 -11.90
CA ALA A 24 33.91 -2.99 -12.07
C ALA A 24 33.69 -2.11 -13.31
N ALA A 25 32.63 -2.31 -14.12
CA ALA A 25 32.56 -1.68 -15.44
C ALA A 25 31.22 -0.98 -15.78
N LEU A 26 30.68 -0.18 -14.86
CA LEU A 26 29.77 0.91 -15.24
C LEU A 26 30.04 2.11 -14.34
N ILE A 27 30.98 2.93 -14.80
CA ILE A 27 31.40 4.20 -14.22
C ILE A 27 30.16 5.12 -14.20
N TRP A 28 29.53 5.22 -13.02
CA TRP A 28 28.51 6.22 -12.74
C TRP A 28 29.18 7.56 -12.46
N ASN A 29 28.81 8.56 -13.25
CA ASN A 29 29.22 9.96 -13.12
C ASN A 29 28.79 10.52 -11.76
N LYS A 30 29.74 11.07 -10.98
CA LYS A 30 29.57 11.49 -9.58
C LYS A 30 29.04 12.92 -9.41
N ASN A 31 28.41 13.51 -10.43
CA ASN A 31 28.00 14.92 -10.40
C ASN A 31 26.53 15.17 -10.82
N GLN A 32 25.61 14.35 -10.33
CA GLN A 32 24.20 14.73 -10.25
C GLN A 32 23.82 14.83 -8.78
N GLY A 33 23.24 15.98 -8.39
CA GLY A 33 22.74 16.29 -7.04
C GLY A 33 21.57 15.40 -6.66
N GLY A 34 21.85 14.11 -6.48
CA GLY A 34 20.91 13.14 -5.95
C GLY A 34 20.58 13.52 -4.51
N ILE A 35 19.29 13.56 -4.21
CA ILE A 35 18.73 13.69 -2.87
C ILE A 35 19.47 12.69 -1.97
N GLN A 36 20.33 13.20 -1.08
CA GLN A 36 20.92 12.42 0.00
C GLN A 36 19.80 12.02 0.95
N MET A 37 19.23 10.84 0.72
CA MET A 37 18.31 10.25 1.69
C MET A 37 19.10 9.77 2.91
N PRO A 38 18.71 10.13 4.15
CA PRO A 38 19.38 9.66 5.34
C PRO A 38 19.29 8.13 5.44
N THR A 39 20.41 7.50 5.81
CA THR A 39 20.67 6.04 5.78
C THR A 39 19.80 5.19 6.70
N ASN A 40 18.90 5.80 7.48
CA ASN A 40 18.03 5.08 8.42
C ASN A 40 16.63 4.80 7.83
N ARG A 41 16.60 4.34 6.58
CA ARG A 41 15.40 4.08 5.78
C ARG A 41 14.52 2.93 6.31
N ARG A 42 15.03 2.11 7.25
CA ARG A 42 14.26 1.04 7.89
C ARG A 42 13.40 1.50 9.07
N ARG A 43 13.69 2.63 9.72
CA ARG A 43 12.90 3.05 10.90
C ARG A 43 11.67 3.89 10.54
N TRP A 44 11.75 4.74 9.52
CA TRP A 44 10.64 5.64 9.13
C TRP A 44 9.46 4.92 8.45
N PHE A 45 9.73 3.89 7.64
CA PHE A 45 8.67 3.04 7.08
C PHE A 45 8.04 2.12 8.14
N TRP A 46 8.74 1.83 9.25
CA TRP A 46 8.23 1.00 10.34
C TRP A 46 7.40 1.78 11.38
N THR A 47 7.74 3.03 11.67
CA THR A 47 6.99 3.84 12.65
C THR A 47 5.64 4.32 12.10
N LEU A 48 5.56 4.67 10.82
CA LEU A 48 4.27 4.93 10.14
C LEU A 48 3.54 3.63 9.78
N GLY A 49 4.29 2.54 9.56
CA GLY A 49 3.75 1.21 9.33
C GLY A 49 3.00 0.65 10.53
N LEU A 50 3.41 0.94 11.78
CA LEU A 50 2.73 0.44 12.98
C LEU A 50 1.44 1.20 13.34
N VAL A 51 1.35 2.47 12.95
CA VAL A 51 0.13 3.27 13.11
C VAL A 51 -0.88 2.99 11.99
N ALA A 52 -0.40 2.80 10.76
CA ALA A 52 -1.21 2.36 9.64
C ALA A 52 -1.54 0.86 9.71
N ALA A 53 -0.79 0.03 10.44
CA ALA A 53 -1.06 -1.41 10.61
C ALA A 53 -2.20 -1.70 11.59
N ALA A 54 -2.48 -0.79 12.54
CA ALA A 54 -3.61 -0.97 13.45
C ALA A 54 -4.97 -0.89 12.73
N ILE A 55 -5.03 -0.36 11.50
CA ILE A 55 -6.27 -0.22 10.70
C ILE A 55 -6.13 -0.69 9.24
N GLY A 56 -4.95 -0.59 8.65
CA GLY A 56 -4.64 -1.01 7.29
C GLY A 56 -4.47 -2.52 7.12
N ALA A 57 -4.38 -3.29 8.20
CA ALA A 57 -4.19 -4.74 8.12
C ALA A 57 -5.48 -5.57 8.05
N PHE A 58 -6.65 -4.95 8.16
CA PHE A 58 -7.94 -5.63 7.86
C PHE A 58 -8.46 -5.31 6.45
N GLY A 59 -7.68 -4.59 5.63
CA GLY A 59 -8.06 -4.15 4.30
C GLY A 59 -7.62 -5.03 3.12
N VAL A 60 -6.82 -6.10 3.32
CA VAL A 60 -6.30 -6.90 2.18
C VAL A 60 -6.22 -8.41 2.46
N ALA A 61 -7.18 -9.01 3.15
CA ALA A 61 -7.29 -10.48 3.18
C ALA A 61 -8.56 -10.92 2.45
N GLY A 62 -8.46 -11.13 1.12
CA GLY A 62 -9.55 -11.73 0.35
C GLY A 62 -9.65 -11.46 -1.15
N CYS A 63 -8.68 -10.83 -1.82
CA CYS A 63 -8.70 -10.79 -3.29
C CYS A 63 -8.00 -12.03 -3.87
N GLY A 64 -8.70 -13.16 -3.85
CA GLY A 64 -8.14 -14.40 -4.39
C GLY A 64 -9.06 -15.62 -4.47
N ARG A 65 -10.40 -15.46 -4.60
CA ARG A 65 -11.29 -16.45 -5.25
C ARG A 65 -12.81 -16.19 -5.20
N PHE A 66 -13.30 -15.11 -4.59
CA PHE A 66 -14.75 -14.82 -4.58
C PHE A 66 -15.04 -13.39 -5.07
N GLY A 67 -15.56 -13.30 -6.30
CA GLY A 67 -16.49 -12.25 -6.73
C GLY A 67 -16.01 -10.80 -6.71
N CYS A 68 -15.26 -10.38 -7.73
CA CYS A 68 -15.24 -8.98 -8.14
C CYS A 68 -16.61 -8.59 -8.75
N ARG A 69 -17.55 -8.04 -7.95
CA ARG A 69 -18.75 -7.37 -8.49
C ARG A 69 -19.42 -6.34 -7.57
N HIS A 70 -18.65 -5.57 -6.81
CA HIS A 70 -19.19 -4.37 -6.19
C HIS A 70 -18.21 -3.22 -6.35
N GLY A 71 -18.63 -2.22 -7.14
CA GLY A 71 -18.09 -0.88 -7.06
C GLY A 71 -18.44 -0.30 -5.69
N HIS A 72 -17.73 -0.73 -4.65
CA HIS A 72 -18.02 -0.27 -3.30
C HIS A 72 -17.55 1.16 -3.13
N ASP A 73 -18.53 2.04 -2.95
CA ASP A 73 -18.41 3.34 -2.29
C ASP A 73 -17.50 3.26 -1.06
N PRO A 74 -16.62 4.24 -0.82
CA PRO A 74 -15.70 4.23 0.32
C PRO A 74 -16.37 4.01 1.67
N ALA A 75 -17.59 4.50 1.89
CA ALA A 75 -18.29 4.33 3.16
C ALA A 75 -18.69 2.86 3.35
N GLN A 76 -19.22 2.20 2.31
CA GLN A 76 -19.55 0.77 2.37
C GLN A 76 -18.34 -0.11 2.68
N ARG A 77 -17.17 0.22 2.10
CA ARG A 77 -15.92 -0.50 2.41
C ARG A 77 -15.54 -0.31 3.87
N ALA A 78 -15.61 0.93 4.36
CA ALA A 78 -15.27 1.24 5.74
C ALA A 78 -16.22 0.55 6.73
N ASP A 79 -17.52 0.48 6.41
CA ASP A 79 -18.50 -0.28 7.20
C ASP A 79 -18.22 -1.78 7.23
N TRP A 80 -17.87 -2.36 6.09
CA TRP A 80 -17.51 -3.78 6.02
C TRP A 80 -16.27 -4.08 6.88
N ILE A 81 -15.23 -3.24 6.81
CA ILE A 81 -14.03 -3.38 7.64
C ILE A 81 -14.38 -3.26 9.13
N ALA A 82 -15.14 -2.24 9.51
CA ALA A 82 -15.54 -2.03 10.90
C ALA A 82 -16.34 -3.23 11.44
N LYS A 83 -17.30 -3.77 10.65
CA LYS A 83 -18.04 -4.99 11.00
C LYS A 83 -17.12 -6.20 11.15
N LYS A 84 -16.12 -6.35 10.27
CA LYS A 84 -15.14 -7.44 10.36
C LYS A 84 -14.29 -7.33 11.62
N ILE A 85 -13.78 -6.15 11.95
CA ILE A 85 -13.02 -5.93 13.19
C ILE A 85 -13.90 -6.21 14.41
N ALA A 86 -15.13 -5.70 14.41
CA ALA A 86 -16.08 -5.90 15.51
C ALA A 86 -16.39 -7.37 15.77
N SER A 87 -16.60 -8.13 14.71
CA SER A 87 -16.85 -9.58 14.80
C SER A 87 -15.59 -10.36 15.16
N GLU A 88 -14.43 -10.00 14.62
CA GLU A 88 -13.19 -10.74 14.86
C GLU A 88 -12.61 -10.49 16.25
N LEU A 89 -12.89 -9.36 16.87
CA LEU A 89 -12.46 -9.05 18.24
C LEU A 89 -13.57 -9.24 19.28
N ASP A 90 -14.75 -9.72 18.87
CA ASP A 90 -15.91 -9.90 19.73
C ASP A 90 -16.22 -8.63 20.53
N LEU A 91 -16.27 -7.48 19.84
CA LEU A 91 -16.41 -6.17 20.48
C LEU A 91 -17.80 -6.01 21.13
N ASN A 92 -17.81 -5.41 22.32
CA ASN A 92 -19.05 -4.93 22.94
C ASN A 92 -19.53 -3.61 22.30
N ASP A 93 -20.72 -3.16 22.68
CA ASP A 93 -21.34 -1.99 22.04
C ASP A 93 -20.59 -0.68 22.30
N ALA A 94 -19.98 -0.53 23.49
CA ALA A 94 -19.14 0.63 23.80
C ALA A 94 -17.86 0.65 22.94
N GLN A 95 -17.25 -0.51 22.70
CA GLN A 95 -16.08 -0.65 21.83
C GLN A 95 -16.43 -0.42 20.36
N LYS A 96 -17.59 -0.91 19.90
CA LYS A 96 -18.10 -0.64 18.54
C LYS A 96 -18.31 0.85 18.30
N ALA A 97 -18.88 1.57 19.26
CA ALA A 97 -19.06 3.02 19.16
C ALA A 97 -17.73 3.75 18.97
N LYS A 98 -16.68 3.34 19.70
CA LYS A 98 -15.32 3.89 19.53
C LYS A 98 -14.73 3.55 18.16
N LEU A 99 -14.93 2.32 17.67
CA LEU A 99 -14.52 1.92 16.32
C LEU A 99 -15.25 2.71 15.23
N ASP A 100 -16.52 3.04 15.44
CA ASP A 100 -17.28 3.89 14.52
C ASP A 100 -16.75 5.32 14.47
N LEU A 101 -16.30 5.89 15.59
CA LEU A 101 -15.64 7.20 15.60
C LEU A 101 -14.34 7.19 14.81
N VAL A 102 -13.57 6.11 14.91
CA VAL A 102 -12.38 5.90 14.08
C VAL A 102 -12.77 5.88 12.60
N LYS A 103 -13.75 5.05 12.23
CA LYS A 103 -14.28 4.95 10.86
C LYS A 103 -14.71 6.31 10.30
N GLN A 104 -15.51 7.06 11.07
CA GLN A 104 -16.00 8.38 10.68
C GLN A 104 -14.86 9.37 10.45
N GLU A 105 -13.83 9.38 11.31
CA GLU A 105 -12.65 10.23 11.13
C GLU A 105 -11.93 9.91 9.80
N PHE A 106 -11.71 8.63 9.49
CA PHE A 106 -11.11 8.24 8.20
C PHE A 106 -11.94 8.69 7.00
N LEU A 107 -13.26 8.50 7.04
CA LEU A 107 -14.14 8.92 5.96
C LEU A 107 -14.15 10.45 5.81
N ALA A 108 -14.18 11.19 6.91
CA ALA A 108 -14.11 12.65 6.90
C ALA A 108 -12.79 13.15 6.29
N GLN A 109 -11.64 12.59 6.70
CA GLN A 109 -10.34 12.97 6.14
C GLN A 109 -10.21 12.56 4.67
N ARG A 110 -10.82 11.44 4.29
CA ARG A 110 -10.90 11.03 2.88
C ARG A 110 -11.70 12.05 2.08
N GLU A 111 -12.89 12.44 2.51
CA GLU A 111 -13.70 13.42 1.77
C GLU A 111 -12.99 14.78 1.65
N LYS A 112 -12.37 15.28 2.72
CA LYS A 112 -11.54 16.51 2.68
C LYS A 112 -10.38 16.46 1.67
N GLY A 113 -9.88 15.27 1.35
CA GLY A 113 -8.81 15.08 0.37
C GLY A 113 -9.27 14.72 -1.03
N LYS A 114 -10.58 14.76 -1.32
CA LYS A 114 -11.12 14.29 -2.60
C LYS A 114 -10.59 15.09 -3.79
N GLN A 115 -10.64 16.42 -3.72
CA GLN A 115 -10.15 17.29 -4.79
C GLN A 115 -8.65 17.12 -5.03
N GLU A 116 -7.83 17.14 -3.97
CA GLU A 116 -6.38 16.93 -4.12
C GLU A 116 -6.04 15.59 -4.77
N ARG A 117 -6.77 14.50 -4.43
CA ARG A 117 -6.55 13.20 -5.06
C ARG A 117 -6.90 13.20 -6.55
N GLU A 118 -7.97 13.90 -6.93
CA GLU A 118 -8.35 14.04 -8.33
C GLU A 118 -7.31 14.85 -9.10
N GLU A 119 -6.85 15.97 -8.56
CA GLU A 119 -5.77 16.78 -9.14
C GLU A 119 -4.48 15.98 -9.31
N ALA A 120 -4.09 15.22 -8.28
CA ALA A 120 -2.91 14.36 -8.34
C ALA A 120 -3.07 13.28 -9.42
N PHE A 121 -4.25 12.66 -9.52
CA PHE A 121 -4.55 11.68 -10.57
C PHE A 121 -4.43 12.29 -11.96
N GLN A 122 -5.06 13.45 -12.21
CA GLN A 122 -4.98 14.13 -13.49
C GLN A 122 -3.55 14.55 -13.83
N THR A 123 -2.79 15.03 -12.84
CA THR A 123 -1.38 15.40 -13.01
C THR A 123 -0.54 14.18 -13.40
N ILE A 124 -0.66 13.06 -12.68
CA ILE A 124 0.06 11.82 -13.01
C ILE A 124 -0.32 11.32 -14.40
N LEU A 125 -1.61 11.35 -14.76
CA LEU A 125 -2.10 10.95 -16.06
C LEU A 125 -1.51 11.81 -17.19
N ALA A 126 -1.42 13.12 -16.98
CA ALA A 126 -0.77 14.04 -17.91
C ALA A 126 0.73 13.74 -18.06
N GLN A 127 1.42 13.45 -16.95
CA GLN A 127 2.84 13.06 -16.98
C GLN A 127 3.07 11.76 -17.75
N ILE A 128 2.22 10.75 -17.57
CA ILE A 128 2.30 9.48 -18.32
C ILE A 128 2.14 9.69 -19.83
N ARG A 129 1.29 10.64 -20.24
CA ARG A 129 1.03 10.96 -21.66
C ARG A 129 2.05 11.92 -22.27
N SER A 130 2.90 12.52 -21.46
CA SER A 130 3.89 13.49 -21.91
C SER A 130 5.08 12.81 -22.62
N LYS A 131 5.78 13.56 -23.48
CA LYS A 131 7.01 13.08 -24.13
C LYS A 131 8.19 12.99 -23.16
N GLN A 132 8.16 13.77 -22.08
CA GLN A 132 9.22 13.85 -21.07
C GLN A 132 8.61 14.01 -19.70
N LEU A 133 9.08 13.20 -18.76
CA LEU A 133 8.58 13.16 -17.40
C LEU A 133 9.13 14.34 -16.59
N ASP A 134 8.23 15.15 -16.04
CA ASP A 134 8.54 16.27 -15.16
C ASP A 134 8.71 15.76 -13.73
N THR A 135 9.97 15.45 -13.37
CA THR A 135 10.32 14.89 -12.06
C THR A 135 10.02 15.83 -10.91
N GLU A 136 10.15 17.15 -11.10
CA GLU A 136 9.88 18.16 -10.07
C GLU A 136 8.39 18.21 -9.72
N LYS A 137 7.50 18.13 -10.71
CA LYS A 137 6.05 18.06 -10.45
C LYS A 137 5.66 16.79 -9.69
N LEU A 138 6.25 15.64 -10.02
CA LEU A 138 5.97 14.40 -9.29
C LEU A 138 6.49 14.46 -7.86
N GLN A 139 7.68 15.04 -7.64
CA GLN A 139 8.21 15.25 -6.31
C GLN A 139 7.29 16.15 -5.48
N ALA A 140 6.78 17.25 -6.07
CA ALA A 140 5.82 18.13 -5.40
C ALA A 140 4.51 17.42 -5.00
N LEU A 141 4.02 16.46 -5.80
CA LEU A 141 2.86 15.64 -5.43
C LEU A 141 3.15 14.75 -4.22
N ILE A 142 4.34 14.14 -4.17
CA ILE A 142 4.78 13.30 -3.05
C ILE A 142 4.92 14.15 -1.79
N ASP A 143 5.54 15.31 -1.88
CA ASP A 143 5.75 16.21 -0.73
C ASP A 143 4.41 16.73 -0.19
N ARG A 144 3.47 17.08 -1.07
CA ARG A 144 2.10 17.46 -0.67
C ARG A 144 1.41 16.31 0.05
N ARG A 145 1.54 15.08 -0.46
CA ARG A 145 0.97 13.89 0.17
C ARG A 145 1.57 13.64 1.56
N HIS A 146 2.88 13.81 1.73
CA HIS A 146 3.55 13.70 3.03
C HIS A 146 3.03 14.74 4.02
N LYS A 147 3.00 16.02 3.64
CA LYS A 147 2.46 17.09 4.50
C LYS A 147 1.03 16.80 4.94
N ARG A 148 0.17 16.38 4.02
CA ARG A 148 -1.21 15.98 4.36
C ARG A 148 -1.22 14.83 5.39
N MET A 149 -0.34 13.84 5.26
CA MET A 149 -0.27 12.74 6.24
C MET A 149 0.17 13.24 7.61
N GLU A 150 1.14 14.15 7.68
CA GLU A 150 1.59 14.78 8.93
C GLU A 150 0.47 15.58 9.60
N GLU A 151 -0.34 16.30 8.81
CA GLU A 151 -1.46 17.09 9.29
C GLU A 151 -2.60 16.22 9.85
N ILE A 152 -2.95 15.11 9.19
CA ILE A 152 -4.08 14.27 9.62
C ILE A 152 -3.69 13.22 10.67
N ALA A 153 -2.41 12.87 10.79
CA ALA A 153 -1.96 11.79 11.66
C ALA A 153 -2.40 12.00 13.12
N PRO A 154 -2.26 13.20 13.75
CA PRO A 154 -2.65 13.40 15.14
C PRO A 154 -4.13 13.14 15.42
N SER A 155 -5.04 13.58 14.53
CA SER A 155 -6.49 13.43 14.76
C SER A 155 -6.91 11.97 14.67
N VAL A 156 -6.40 11.26 13.67
CA VAL A 156 -6.66 9.83 13.46
C VAL A 156 -6.07 9.01 14.61
N LEU A 157 -4.80 9.26 14.96
CA LEU A 157 -4.11 8.56 16.04
C LEU A 157 -4.83 8.66 17.37
N LYS A 158 -5.38 9.83 17.68
CA LYS A 158 -6.17 10.01 18.90
C LYS A 158 -7.36 9.05 18.95
N LYS A 159 -8.14 8.94 17.87
CA LYS A 159 -9.29 8.02 17.81
C LYS A 159 -8.86 6.55 17.92
N ILE A 160 -7.74 6.19 17.28
CA ILE A 160 -7.16 4.84 17.38
C ILE A 160 -6.76 4.55 18.82
N ALA A 161 -6.08 5.47 19.49
CA ALA A 161 -5.68 5.32 20.88
C ALA A 161 -6.89 5.13 21.80
N ASP A 162 -7.96 5.91 21.61
CA ASP A 162 -9.19 5.78 22.39
C ASP A 162 -9.87 4.42 22.22
N PHE A 163 -9.86 3.88 20.99
CA PHE A 163 -10.34 2.53 20.68
C PHE A 163 -9.44 1.46 21.28
N HIS A 164 -8.13 1.54 21.07
CA HIS A 164 -7.15 0.59 21.63
C HIS A 164 -7.20 0.51 23.15
N ALA A 165 -7.31 1.66 23.83
CA ALA A 165 -7.45 1.72 25.29
C ALA A 165 -8.75 1.07 25.81
N SER A 166 -9.76 0.88 24.96
CA SER A 166 -11.00 0.20 25.33
C SER A 166 -10.96 -1.32 25.21
N LEU A 167 -9.92 -1.87 24.57
CA LEU A 167 -9.78 -3.31 24.35
C LEU A 167 -9.22 -4.00 25.60
N SER A 168 -9.69 -5.22 25.87
CA SER A 168 -9.06 -6.11 26.84
C SER A 168 -7.71 -6.61 26.32
N ASP A 169 -6.88 -7.15 27.19
CA ASP A 169 -5.58 -7.69 26.79
C ASP A 169 -5.72 -8.92 25.88
N GLU A 170 -6.77 -9.73 26.09
CA GLU A 170 -7.13 -10.85 25.21
C GLU A 170 -7.51 -10.37 23.80
N GLN A 171 -8.28 -9.29 23.70
CA GLN A 171 -8.64 -8.69 22.41
C GLN A 171 -7.42 -8.10 21.68
N LYS A 172 -6.50 -7.46 22.42
CA LYS A 172 -5.23 -6.96 21.86
C LYS A 172 -4.36 -8.10 21.32
N GLU A 173 -4.24 -9.18 22.09
CA GLU A 173 -3.49 -10.37 21.67
C GLU A 173 -4.10 -11.03 20.42
N LYS A 174 -5.44 -11.12 20.37
CA LYS A 174 -6.16 -11.62 19.19
C LYS A 174 -5.90 -10.73 17.97
N ALA A 175 -5.92 -9.41 18.14
CA ALA A 175 -5.59 -8.46 17.07
C ALA A 175 -4.14 -8.64 16.58
N ALA A 176 -3.18 -8.78 17.50
CA ALA A 176 -1.77 -9.01 17.18
C ALA A 176 -1.56 -10.29 16.37
N LYS A 177 -2.12 -11.43 16.80
CA LYS A 177 -2.03 -12.72 16.07
C LYS A 177 -2.62 -12.63 14.66
N LYS A 178 -3.74 -11.92 14.50
CA LYS A 178 -4.33 -11.70 13.17
C LYS A 178 -3.40 -10.86 12.30
N PHE A 179 -2.77 -9.84 12.85
CA PHE A 179 -1.79 -9.02 12.15
C PHE A 179 -0.57 -9.83 11.71
N GLU A 180 -0.02 -10.66 12.60
CA GLU A 180 1.11 -11.55 12.28
C GLU A 180 0.76 -12.55 11.19
N LYS A 181 -0.40 -13.20 11.29
CA LYS A 181 -0.90 -14.12 10.28
C LYS A 181 -1.06 -13.41 8.93
N PHE A 182 -1.64 -12.21 8.94
CA PHE A 182 -1.74 -11.40 7.74
C PHE A 182 -0.37 -11.12 7.13
N HIS A 183 0.59 -10.66 7.93
CA HIS A 183 1.96 -10.38 7.49
C HIS A 183 2.66 -11.62 6.90
N SER A 184 2.39 -12.81 7.45
CA SER A 184 2.98 -14.06 6.96
C SER A 184 2.56 -14.42 5.52
N TYR A 185 1.41 -13.95 5.04
CA TYR A 185 0.98 -14.19 3.65
C TYR A 185 1.76 -13.39 2.61
N TRP A 186 2.47 -12.34 3.02
CA TRP A 186 3.22 -11.44 2.14
C TRP A 186 4.75 -11.64 2.22
N ARG A 187 5.19 -12.66 2.96
CA ARG A 187 6.59 -13.09 3.03
C ARG A 187 6.83 -14.28 2.12
#